data_AF-A0A2R7MLV3-F1
#
_entry.id   AF-A0A2R7MLV3-F1
#
_cell.length_a   1.000
_cell.length_b   1.000
_cell.length_c   1.000
_cell.angle_alpha   90.00
_cell.angle_beta   90.00
_cell.angle_gamma   90.00
#
_symmetry.space_group_name_H-M   'P 1'
#
loop_
_entity.id
_entity.type
_entity.pdbx_description
1 polymer ?
#
loop_
_entity_poly.entity_id
_entity_poly.type
_entity_poly.pdbx_seq_one_letter_code
_entity_poly.pdbx_strand_id
1 'polypeptide(L)'
;MHRFAQLVIDGIAEAQAAGREVDESTARCIAHVLGRAYGRESALAGFGRAGEGSYLSLRDEYLDLYRDERAGVVVKEMIDWLGTYLVQQEGTGSGRRFMNEHLPPKLDHLLIRTSVPVAGQRFTVHIPASWHSGHEDELIELLTTLQLPEDEALQAFLSLPDVSVGTDDIMESFHEAFAGTYPNEEVALRALSPLEDWESSLADWCIDNGVEPEALAWNYEPLMERLRGIYDVVEGKDALHVFIK
;
A
#
# COMPACT_ATOMS: atom_id res chain seq x y z
N MET A 1 -15.17 -15.70 -32.02
CA MET A 1 -15.60 -15.37 -30.64
C MET A 1 -14.60 -15.87 -29.60
N HIS A 2 -14.07 -17.10 -29.73
CA HIS A 2 -13.15 -17.72 -28.76
C HIS A 2 -11.70 -17.21 -28.72
N ARG A 3 -11.20 -16.54 -29.77
CA ARG A 3 -9.77 -16.22 -29.87
C ARG A 3 -9.24 -15.33 -28.73
N PHE A 4 -9.91 -14.23 -28.42
CA PHE A 4 -9.47 -13.33 -27.34
C PHE A 4 -9.69 -13.94 -25.95
N ALA A 5 -10.79 -14.66 -25.74
CA ALA A 5 -11.04 -15.35 -24.48
C ALA A 5 -9.97 -16.41 -24.19
N GLN A 6 -9.55 -17.17 -25.21
CA GLN A 6 -8.48 -18.15 -25.08
C GLN A 6 -7.14 -17.47 -24.76
N LEU A 7 -6.79 -16.40 -25.46
CA LEU A 7 -5.56 -15.64 -25.19
C LEU A 7 -5.52 -15.09 -23.75
N VAL A 8 -6.66 -14.63 -23.23
CA VAL A 8 -6.76 -14.18 -21.83
C VAL A 8 -6.54 -15.33 -20.86
N ILE A 9 -7.21 -16.47 -21.08
CA ILE A 9 -7.07 -17.65 -20.22
C ILE A 9 -5.61 -18.15 -20.23
N ASP A 10 -5.01 -18.27 -21.40
CA ASP A 10 -3.63 -18.76 -21.55
C ASP A 10 -2.64 -17.79 -20.89
N GLY A 11 -2.81 -16.47 -21.08
CA GLY A 11 -1.95 -15.45 -20.48
C GLY A 11 -2.06 -15.38 -18.96
N ILE A 12 -3.26 -15.51 -18.39
CA ILE A 12 -3.47 -15.59 -16.93
C ILE A 12 -2.83 -16.87 -16.38
N ALA A 13 -3.05 -18.02 -17.03
CA ALA A 13 -2.47 -19.28 -16.58
C ALA A 13 -0.94 -19.26 -16.60
N GLU A 14 -0.34 -18.65 -17.62
CA GLU A 14 1.12 -18.45 -17.69
C GLU A 14 1.63 -17.53 -16.56
N ALA A 15 0.96 -16.40 -16.34
CA ALA A 15 1.29 -15.45 -15.29
C ALA A 15 1.25 -16.11 -13.90
N GLN A 16 0.18 -16.87 -13.62
CA GLN A 16 0.02 -17.67 -12.40
C GLN A 16 1.14 -18.72 -12.25
N ALA A 17 1.43 -19.48 -13.30
CA ALA A 17 2.46 -20.52 -13.27
C ALA A 17 3.86 -19.94 -13.05
N ALA A 18 4.12 -18.73 -13.55
CA ALA A 18 5.39 -18.04 -13.39
C ALA A 18 5.47 -17.14 -12.14
N GLY A 19 4.40 -17.03 -11.34
CA GLY A 19 4.35 -16.16 -10.16
C GLY A 19 4.61 -14.68 -10.48
N ARG A 20 4.10 -14.22 -11.62
CA ARG A 20 4.30 -12.85 -12.13
C ARG A 20 2.98 -12.24 -12.56
N GLU A 21 2.99 -10.93 -12.79
CA GLU A 21 1.87 -10.23 -13.39
C GLU A 21 1.68 -10.58 -14.87
N VAL A 22 0.46 -10.34 -15.37
CA VAL A 22 0.14 -10.42 -16.80
C VAL A 22 0.94 -9.40 -17.60
N ASP A 23 1.26 -9.74 -18.85
CA ASP A 23 1.94 -8.81 -19.74
C ASP A 23 0.96 -7.80 -20.40
N GLU A 24 1.51 -6.79 -21.06
CA GLU A 24 0.70 -5.75 -21.74
C GLU A 24 -0.26 -6.37 -22.78
N SER A 25 0.20 -7.40 -23.51
CA SER A 25 -0.62 -8.08 -24.52
C SER A 25 -1.86 -8.73 -23.90
N THR A 26 -1.69 -9.42 -22.78
CA THR A 26 -2.77 -10.06 -22.02
C THR A 26 -3.68 -9.01 -21.39
N ALA A 27 -3.13 -7.97 -20.77
CA ALA A 27 -3.90 -6.86 -20.20
C ALA A 27 -4.78 -6.16 -21.26
N ARG A 28 -4.25 -5.92 -22.47
CA ARG A 28 -5.02 -5.35 -23.59
C ARG A 28 -6.10 -6.30 -24.08
N CYS A 29 -5.83 -7.61 -24.12
CA CYS A 29 -6.86 -8.60 -24.46
C CYS A 29 -7.99 -8.61 -23.42
N ILE A 30 -7.67 -8.53 -22.13
CA ILE A 30 -8.64 -8.42 -21.04
C ILE A 30 -9.49 -7.16 -21.23
N ALA A 31 -8.86 -5.99 -21.36
CA ALA A 31 -9.58 -4.72 -21.54
C ALA A 31 -10.47 -4.72 -22.80
N HIS A 32 -10.00 -5.33 -23.90
CA HIS A 32 -10.82 -5.51 -25.10
C HIS A 32 -12.07 -6.37 -24.87
N VAL A 33 -11.97 -7.43 -24.05
CA VAL A 33 -13.12 -8.28 -23.70
C VAL A 33 -14.11 -7.52 -22.81
N LEU A 34 -13.61 -6.83 -21.78
CA LEU A 34 -14.44 -6.06 -20.84
C LEU A 34 -15.12 -4.85 -21.51
N GLY A 35 -14.40 -4.10 -22.34
CA GLY A 35 -14.91 -2.90 -23.02
C GLY A 35 -16.09 -3.14 -23.97
N ARG A 36 -16.39 -4.41 -24.32
CA ARG A 36 -17.60 -4.74 -25.08
C ARG A 36 -18.90 -4.41 -24.35
N ALA A 37 -18.87 -4.31 -23.03
CA ALA A 37 -20.02 -3.91 -22.23
C ALA A 37 -20.41 -2.43 -22.46
N TYR A 38 -19.42 -1.57 -22.76
CA TYR A 38 -19.61 -0.11 -22.87
C TYR A 38 -19.55 0.42 -24.31
N GLY A 39 -19.05 -0.38 -25.26
CA GLY A 39 -18.96 -0.01 -26.67
C GLY A 39 -17.58 0.52 -27.08
N ARG A 40 -17.46 0.96 -28.34
CA ARG A 40 -16.15 1.23 -28.97
C ARG A 40 -15.42 2.46 -28.44
N GLU A 41 -16.18 3.41 -27.89
CA GLU A 41 -15.69 4.69 -27.40
C GLU A 41 -15.31 4.65 -25.91
N SER A 42 -15.46 3.50 -25.25
CA SER A 42 -15.09 3.34 -23.85
C SER A 42 -13.57 3.34 -23.65
N ALA A 43 -13.12 3.75 -22.47
CA ALA A 43 -11.70 3.74 -22.08
C ALA A 43 -11.12 2.32 -22.14
N LEU A 44 -11.86 1.30 -21.66
CA LEU A 44 -11.48 -0.10 -21.78
C LEU A 44 -11.31 -0.54 -23.24
N ALA A 45 -12.22 -0.13 -24.13
CA ALA A 45 -12.12 -0.43 -25.56
C ALA A 45 -10.99 0.34 -26.25
N GLY A 46 -10.68 1.55 -25.79
CA GLY A 46 -9.52 2.35 -26.23
C GLY A 46 -8.20 1.67 -25.85
N PHE A 47 -8.04 1.33 -24.58
CA PHE A 47 -6.86 0.64 -24.07
C PHE A 47 -6.66 -0.73 -24.74
N GLY A 48 -7.72 -1.52 -24.89
CA GLY A 48 -7.63 -2.81 -25.59
C GLY A 48 -7.16 -2.68 -27.05
N ARG A 49 -7.41 -1.54 -27.71
CA ARG A 49 -6.97 -1.28 -29.09
C ARG A 49 -5.57 -0.71 -29.17
N ALA A 50 -5.25 0.33 -28.40
CA ALA A 50 -4.03 1.12 -28.56
C ALA A 50 -3.01 0.92 -27.43
N GLY A 51 -3.43 0.37 -26.28
CA GLY A 51 -2.64 0.40 -25.05
C GLY A 51 -2.61 1.77 -24.37
N GLU A 52 -3.43 2.71 -24.86
CA GLU A 52 -3.51 4.08 -24.34
C GLU A 52 -4.61 4.20 -23.28
N GLY A 53 -4.29 4.83 -22.15
CA GLY A 53 -5.19 5.08 -21.04
C GLY A 53 -4.44 5.04 -19.71
N SER A 54 -4.92 5.80 -18.72
CA SER A 54 -4.42 5.74 -17.35
C SER A 54 -5.29 4.85 -16.47
N TYR A 55 -4.73 4.35 -15.36
CA TYR A 55 -5.45 3.64 -14.30
C TYR A 55 -6.76 4.35 -13.97
N LEU A 56 -6.72 5.66 -13.70
CA LEU A 56 -7.90 6.45 -13.34
C LEU A 56 -8.97 6.45 -14.45
N SER A 57 -8.56 6.54 -15.71
CA SER A 57 -9.51 6.56 -16.84
C SER A 57 -10.20 5.22 -17.09
N LEU A 58 -9.52 4.10 -16.79
CA LEU A 58 -10.07 2.75 -16.94
C LEU A 58 -10.84 2.30 -15.69
N ARG A 59 -10.45 2.82 -14.52
CA ARG A 59 -10.91 2.39 -13.20
C ARG A 59 -12.42 2.32 -13.10
N ASP A 60 -13.08 3.42 -13.38
CA ASP A 60 -14.52 3.53 -13.13
C ASP A 60 -15.28 2.53 -14.02
N GLU A 61 -14.90 2.37 -15.30
CA GLU A 61 -15.55 1.41 -16.20
C GLU A 61 -15.41 -0.05 -15.74
N TYR A 62 -14.22 -0.48 -15.30
CA TYR A 62 -14.07 -1.85 -14.84
C TYR A 62 -14.66 -2.06 -13.43
N LEU A 63 -14.68 -1.03 -12.57
CA LEU A 63 -15.28 -1.13 -11.24
C LEU A 63 -16.80 -1.22 -11.30
N ASP A 64 -17.43 -0.53 -12.25
CA ASP A 64 -18.86 -0.68 -12.53
C ASP A 64 -19.20 -2.15 -12.87
N LEU A 65 -18.35 -2.83 -13.64
CA LEU A 65 -18.50 -4.27 -13.91
C LEU A 65 -18.18 -5.13 -12.67
N TYR A 66 -17.22 -4.72 -11.84
CA TYR A 66 -16.81 -5.47 -10.65
C TYR A 66 -17.90 -5.50 -9.58
N ARG A 67 -18.59 -4.37 -9.42
CA ARG A 67 -19.68 -4.15 -8.45
C ARG A 67 -21.01 -4.73 -8.94
N ASP A 68 -21.19 -5.01 -10.23
CA ASP A 68 -22.38 -5.68 -10.74
C ASP A 68 -22.49 -7.11 -10.19
N GLU A 69 -23.57 -7.39 -9.45
CA GLU A 69 -23.88 -8.72 -8.89
C GLU A 69 -24.04 -9.80 -9.98
N ARG A 70 -24.37 -9.39 -11.21
CA ARG A 70 -24.53 -10.29 -12.36
C ARG A 70 -23.19 -10.64 -13.02
N ALA A 71 -22.11 -9.94 -12.67
CA ALA A 71 -20.79 -10.26 -13.20
C ALA A 71 -20.31 -11.61 -12.64
N GLY A 72 -20.09 -12.56 -13.56
CA GLY A 72 -19.58 -13.88 -13.20
C GLY A 72 -18.13 -13.84 -12.70
N VAL A 73 -17.71 -14.90 -12.01
CA VAL A 73 -16.36 -15.06 -11.42
C VAL A 73 -15.23 -14.75 -12.42
N VAL A 74 -15.37 -15.19 -13.67
CA VAL A 74 -14.37 -14.96 -14.74
C VAL A 74 -14.20 -13.47 -15.05
N VAL A 75 -15.28 -12.69 -15.03
CA VAL A 75 -15.21 -11.23 -15.27
C VAL A 75 -14.49 -10.55 -14.11
N LYS A 76 -14.80 -10.93 -12.87
CA LYS A 76 -14.13 -10.39 -11.68
C LYS A 76 -12.65 -10.75 -11.64
N GLU A 77 -12.29 -11.98 -12.01
CA GLU A 77 -10.89 -12.41 -12.14
C GLU A 77 -10.15 -11.60 -13.21
N MET A 78 -10.76 -11.40 -14.40
CA MET A 78 -10.19 -10.54 -15.44
C MET A 78 -9.93 -9.11 -14.92
N ILE A 79 -10.86 -8.56 -14.15
CA ILE A 79 -10.73 -7.24 -13.54
C ILE A 79 -9.63 -7.21 -12.48
N ASP A 80 -9.53 -8.24 -11.63
CA ASP A 80 -8.45 -8.35 -10.64
C ASP A 80 -7.07 -8.27 -11.32
N TRP A 81 -6.88 -9.01 -12.43
CA TRP A 81 -5.63 -8.99 -13.20
C TRP A 81 -5.37 -7.65 -13.91
N LEU A 82 -6.39 -7.10 -14.58
CA LEU A 82 -6.25 -5.82 -15.29
C LEU A 82 -5.95 -4.67 -14.32
N GLY A 83 -6.68 -4.57 -13.22
CA GLY A 83 -6.49 -3.52 -12.22
C GLY A 83 -5.10 -3.57 -11.60
N THR A 84 -4.63 -4.78 -11.26
CA THR A 84 -3.28 -4.99 -10.70
C THR A 84 -2.19 -4.58 -11.69
N TYR A 85 -2.33 -5.00 -12.95
CA TYR A 85 -1.41 -4.60 -14.02
C TYR A 85 -1.31 -3.07 -14.16
N LEU A 86 -2.45 -2.36 -14.19
CA LEU A 86 -2.49 -0.90 -14.36
C LEU A 86 -1.83 -0.17 -13.19
N VAL A 87 -2.09 -0.61 -11.95
CA VAL A 87 -1.48 -0.03 -10.75
C VAL A 87 0.03 -0.22 -10.73
N GLN A 88 0.51 -1.40 -11.17
CA GLN A 88 1.94 -1.66 -11.27
C GLN A 88 2.59 -0.83 -12.38
N GLN A 89 1.97 -0.75 -13.55
CA GLN A 89 2.47 -0.01 -14.70
C GLN A 89 2.69 1.47 -14.38
N GLU A 90 1.81 2.07 -13.58
CA GLU A 90 1.91 3.48 -13.19
C GLU A 90 2.74 3.73 -11.92
N GLY A 91 3.18 2.68 -11.22
CA GLY A 91 3.92 2.82 -9.96
C GLY A 91 3.09 3.50 -8.86
N THR A 92 1.77 3.33 -8.90
CA THR A 92 0.81 3.91 -7.95
C THR A 92 0.49 2.98 -6.79
N GLY A 93 0.90 1.70 -6.87
CA GLY A 93 0.77 0.75 -5.77
C GLY A 93 1.62 1.15 -4.56
N SER A 94 1.20 0.72 -3.37
CA SER A 94 1.88 1.05 -2.11
C SER A 94 3.28 0.42 -1.94
N GLY A 95 3.72 -0.43 -2.86
CA GLY A 95 5.11 -0.91 -2.93
C GLY A 95 5.44 -2.14 -2.08
N ARG A 96 4.59 -2.53 -1.12
CA ARG A 96 4.61 -3.91 -0.62
C ARG A 96 4.03 -4.77 -1.73
N ARG A 97 4.82 -5.72 -2.28
CA ARG A 97 4.31 -6.73 -3.24
C ARG A 97 3.02 -7.28 -2.65
N PHE A 98 1.90 -7.02 -3.32
CA PHE A 98 0.61 -7.39 -2.80
C PHE A 98 0.52 -8.89 -2.57
N MET A 99 -0.24 -9.23 -1.53
CA MET A 99 -0.27 -10.47 -0.77
C MET A 99 -0.02 -11.75 -1.57
N ASN A 100 0.93 -12.55 -1.08
CA ASN A 100 1.32 -13.88 -1.58
C ASN A 100 1.68 -13.90 -3.08
N GLU A 101 2.98 -13.92 -3.39
CA GLU A 101 3.55 -14.10 -4.75
C GLU A 101 3.03 -15.37 -5.50
N HIS A 102 2.18 -16.16 -4.86
CA HIS A 102 1.64 -17.42 -5.34
C HIS A 102 0.11 -17.45 -5.43
N LEU A 103 -0.60 -16.40 -4.97
CA LEU A 103 -2.05 -16.32 -5.09
C LEU A 103 -2.44 -15.44 -6.29
N PRO A 104 -3.58 -15.74 -6.94
CA PRO A 104 -4.16 -14.82 -7.91
C PRO A 104 -4.41 -13.44 -7.26
N PRO A 105 -4.18 -12.33 -7.97
CA PRO A 105 -4.40 -11.01 -7.44
C PRO A 105 -5.86 -10.82 -7.05
N LYS A 106 -6.09 -9.95 -6.07
CA LYS A 106 -7.41 -9.51 -5.64
C LYS A 106 -7.40 -8.00 -5.56
N LEU A 107 -8.27 -7.36 -6.34
CA LEU A 107 -8.33 -5.91 -6.42
C LEU A 107 -8.65 -5.27 -5.06
N ASP A 108 -9.52 -5.91 -4.27
CA ASP A 108 -9.88 -5.43 -2.92
C ASP A 108 -8.71 -5.42 -1.95
N HIS A 109 -7.66 -6.21 -2.19
CA HIS A 109 -6.47 -6.22 -1.36
C HIS A 109 -5.40 -5.25 -1.85
N LEU A 110 -5.61 -4.63 -3.01
CA LEU A 110 -4.67 -3.72 -3.63
C LEU A 110 -4.87 -2.30 -3.07
N LEU A 111 -3.82 -1.70 -2.56
CA LEU A 111 -3.79 -0.33 -2.05
C LEU A 111 -3.04 0.60 -2.99
N ILE A 112 -3.64 1.76 -3.23
CA ILE A 112 -3.17 2.75 -4.18
C ILE A 112 -2.80 4.02 -3.46
N ARG A 113 -1.55 4.41 -3.63
CA ARG A 113 -1.00 5.67 -3.12
C ARG A 113 -1.65 6.83 -3.86
N THR A 114 -2.43 7.60 -3.11
CA THR A 114 -3.23 8.72 -3.61
C THR A 114 -2.84 9.99 -2.87
N SER A 115 -2.68 11.08 -3.63
CA SER A 115 -2.41 12.40 -3.05
C SER A 115 -3.69 13.21 -2.98
N VAL A 116 -4.18 13.48 -1.77
CA VAL A 116 -5.48 14.12 -1.53
C VAL A 116 -5.28 15.54 -1.01
N PRO A 117 -5.95 16.55 -1.59
CA PRO A 117 -5.95 17.90 -1.05
C PRO A 117 -6.91 18.03 0.13
N VAL A 118 -6.40 18.39 1.32
CA VAL A 118 -7.20 18.64 2.53
C VAL A 118 -6.76 19.98 3.13
N ALA A 119 -7.72 20.90 3.34
CA ALA A 119 -7.46 22.24 3.89
C ALA A 119 -6.31 23.02 3.19
N GLY A 120 -6.10 22.81 1.88
CA GLY A 120 -5.05 23.48 1.10
C GLY A 120 -3.67 22.84 1.17
N GLN A 121 -3.51 21.73 1.89
CA GLN A 121 -2.30 20.90 1.92
C GLN A 121 -2.55 19.58 1.19
N ARG A 122 -1.49 18.93 0.67
CA ARG A 122 -1.61 17.62 0.02
C ARG A 122 -1.05 16.54 0.94
N PHE A 123 -1.86 15.53 1.21
CA PHE A 123 -1.48 14.37 2.03
C PHE A 123 -1.41 13.13 1.16
N THR A 124 -0.45 12.26 1.47
CA THR A 124 -0.34 10.94 0.82
C THR A 124 -1.06 9.93 1.69
N VAL A 125 -2.06 9.27 1.12
CA VAL A 125 -2.84 8.22 1.76
C VAL A 125 -2.96 7.02 0.82
N HIS A 126 -3.36 5.87 1.35
CA HIS A 126 -3.59 4.68 0.54
C HIS A 126 -5.07 4.29 0.55
N ILE A 127 -5.66 4.20 -0.64
CA ILE A 127 -7.06 3.81 -0.85
C ILE A 127 -7.13 2.40 -1.45
N PRO A 128 -8.20 1.63 -1.19
CA PRO A 128 -8.45 0.38 -1.92
C PRO A 128 -8.57 0.64 -3.42
N ALA A 129 -8.00 -0.25 -4.25
CA ALA A 129 -8.10 -0.15 -5.70
C ALA A 129 -9.53 -0.37 -6.21
N SER A 130 -10.41 -0.92 -5.37
CA SER A 130 -11.85 -1.05 -5.62
C SER A 130 -12.66 0.21 -5.31
N TRP A 131 -12.02 1.31 -4.89
CA TRP A 131 -12.67 2.61 -4.75
C TRP A 131 -12.85 3.31 -6.10
N HIS A 132 -14.11 3.62 -6.40
CA HIS A 132 -14.52 4.44 -7.53
C HIS A 132 -14.18 5.92 -7.30
N SER A 133 -13.95 6.67 -8.38
CA SER A 133 -13.76 8.13 -8.34
C SER A 133 -14.85 8.92 -7.60
N GLY A 134 -16.08 8.40 -7.48
CA GLY A 134 -17.18 9.08 -6.79
C GLY A 134 -16.98 9.23 -5.28
N HIS A 135 -15.98 8.56 -4.70
CA HIS A 135 -15.67 8.62 -3.26
C HIS A 135 -14.64 9.70 -2.91
N GLU A 136 -14.16 10.50 -3.87
CA GLU A 136 -13.13 11.52 -3.60
C GLU A 136 -13.61 12.60 -2.61
N ASP A 137 -14.84 13.08 -2.75
CA ASP A 137 -15.41 14.08 -1.84
C ASP A 137 -15.61 13.50 -0.43
N GLU A 138 -16.10 12.25 -0.33
CA GLU A 138 -16.27 11.53 0.94
C GLU A 138 -14.92 11.32 1.65
N LEU A 139 -13.87 11.00 0.89
CA LEU A 139 -12.52 10.88 1.42
C LEU A 139 -12.00 12.22 1.95
N ILE A 140 -12.18 13.32 1.21
CA ILE A 140 -11.76 14.66 1.67
C ILE A 140 -12.51 15.04 2.95
N GLU A 141 -13.82 14.77 3.02
CA GLU A 141 -14.64 15.02 4.21
C GLU A 141 -14.18 14.19 5.40
N LEU A 142 -13.88 12.89 5.20
CA LEU A 142 -13.33 12.00 6.21
C LEU A 142 -12.01 12.56 6.75
N LEU A 143 -11.03 12.84 5.89
CA LEU A 143 -9.71 13.33 6.33
C LEU A 143 -9.79 14.71 7.00
N THR A 144 -10.75 15.54 6.61
CA THR A 144 -11.03 16.82 7.27
C THR A 144 -11.61 16.58 8.67
N THR A 145 -12.55 15.64 8.81
CA THR A 145 -13.18 15.28 10.08
C THR A 145 -12.18 14.70 11.07
N LEU A 146 -11.22 13.92 10.57
CA LEU A 146 -10.11 13.39 11.36
C LEU A 146 -9.08 14.46 11.77
N GLN A 147 -9.27 15.72 11.37
CA GLN A 147 -8.33 16.81 11.64
C GLN A 147 -6.91 16.50 11.16
N LEU A 148 -6.79 15.77 10.05
CA LEU A 148 -5.51 15.29 9.53
C LEU A 148 -4.41 16.38 9.46
N PRO A 149 -4.69 17.63 9.05
CA PRO A 149 -3.66 18.68 9.00
C PRO A 149 -3.02 19.04 10.35
N GLU A 150 -3.68 18.71 11.47
CA GLU A 150 -3.26 19.07 12.83
C GLU A 150 -2.51 17.92 13.53
N ASP A 151 -2.60 16.69 13.01
CA ASP A 151 -2.02 15.49 13.63
C ASP A 151 -0.94 14.85 12.74
N GLU A 152 0.34 15.14 13.04
CA GLU A 152 1.48 14.57 12.29
C GLU A 152 1.63 13.06 12.47
N ALA A 153 1.21 12.50 13.62
CA ALA A 153 1.27 11.06 13.85
C ALA A 153 0.23 10.34 12.99
N LEU A 154 -1.00 10.88 12.90
CA LEU A 154 -2.01 10.35 12.01
C LEU A 154 -1.61 10.49 10.53
N GLN A 155 -1.00 11.62 10.14
CA GLN A 155 -0.43 11.79 8.79
C GLN A 155 0.59 10.69 8.48
N ALA A 156 1.51 10.42 9.41
CA ALA A 156 2.51 9.36 9.28
C ALA A 156 1.86 7.97 9.14
N PHE A 157 0.87 7.67 9.99
CA PHE A 157 0.14 6.40 9.95
C PHE A 157 -0.55 6.16 8.60
N LEU A 158 -1.31 7.14 8.09
CA LEU A 158 -2.03 6.99 6.81
C LEU A 158 -1.09 6.93 5.59
N SER A 159 0.16 7.37 5.76
CA SER A 159 1.19 7.25 4.74
C SER A 159 1.83 5.86 4.66
N LEU A 160 1.56 4.97 5.62
CA LEU A 160 2.08 3.60 5.62
C LEU A 160 1.48 2.78 4.46
N PRO A 161 2.28 1.94 3.79
CA PRO A 161 1.88 1.26 2.56
C PRO A 161 0.83 0.15 2.75
N ASP A 162 0.60 -0.28 3.98
CA ASP A 162 -0.33 -1.32 4.40
C ASP A 162 -1.56 -0.77 5.13
N VAL A 163 -1.62 0.53 5.38
CA VAL A 163 -2.75 1.20 6.04
C VAL A 163 -3.74 1.70 4.98
N SER A 164 -4.99 1.25 5.05
CA SER A 164 -6.05 1.72 4.16
C SER A 164 -6.95 2.72 4.85
N VAL A 165 -7.17 3.89 4.24
CA VAL A 165 -8.16 4.88 4.73
C VAL A 165 -9.61 4.39 4.62
N GLY A 166 -9.85 3.31 3.87
CA GLY A 166 -11.18 2.70 3.73
C GLY A 166 -11.55 1.71 4.83
N THR A 167 -10.73 1.59 5.88
CA THR A 167 -11.03 0.75 7.04
C THR A 167 -12.15 1.38 7.87
N ASP A 168 -13.15 0.58 8.26
CA ASP A 168 -14.36 1.06 8.96
C ASP A 168 -14.06 1.79 10.29
N ASP A 169 -12.95 1.48 10.95
CA ASP A 169 -12.46 2.22 12.12
C ASP A 169 -10.95 2.53 12.04
N ILE A 170 -10.64 3.56 11.24
CA ILE A 170 -9.27 4.01 11.04
C ILE A 170 -8.63 4.57 12.31
N MET A 171 -9.42 5.15 13.23
CA MET A 171 -8.90 5.72 14.46
C MET A 171 -8.62 4.66 15.51
N GLU A 172 -9.45 3.63 15.62
CA GLU A 172 -9.13 2.45 16.43
C GLU A 172 -7.84 1.80 15.91
N SER A 173 -7.75 1.57 14.60
CA SER A 173 -6.54 1.00 13.97
C SER A 173 -5.29 1.85 14.24
N PHE A 174 -5.42 3.18 14.17
CA PHE A 174 -4.34 4.10 14.52
C PHE A 174 -3.92 3.96 15.98
N HIS A 175 -4.86 3.99 16.92
CA HIS A 175 -4.54 3.92 18.35
C HIS A 175 -3.97 2.55 18.76
N GLU A 176 -4.42 1.46 18.15
CA GLU A 176 -3.88 0.12 18.40
C GLU A 176 -2.45 -0.03 17.88
N ALA A 177 -2.16 0.55 16.72
CA ALA A 177 -0.82 0.51 16.13
C ALA A 177 0.15 1.52 16.77
N PHE A 178 -0.33 2.67 17.26
CA PHE A 178 0.53 3.76 17.70
C PHE A 178 1.35 3.40 18.95
N ALA A 179 2.67 3.28 18.77
CA ALA A 179 3.62 2.98 19.83
C ALA A 179 4.16 4.24 20.52
N GLY A 180 4.25 5.37 19.79
CA GLY A 180 4.64 6.65 20.35
C GLY A 180 5.30 7.61 19.36
N THR A 181 5.60 8.81 19.85
CA THR A 181 6.35 9.86 19.12
C THR A 181 7.63 10.17 19.88
N TYR A 182 8.77 10.15 19.20
CA TYR A 182 10.10 10.31 19.78
C TYR A 182 10.90 11.37 19.04
N PRO A 183 11.68 12.22 19.72
CA PRO A 183 12.43 13.29 19.06
C PRO A 183 13.58 12.79 18.16
N ASN A 184 14.11 11.59 18.42
CA ASN A 184 15.20 11.01 17.64
C ASN A 184 15.29 9.49 17.85
N GLU A 185 16.16 8.84 17.07
CA GLU A 185 16.36 7.39 17.08
C GLU A 185 16.85 6.83 18.41
N GLU A 186 17.74 7.56 19.11
CA GLU A 186 18.25 7.11 20.42
C GLU A 186 17.11 7.01 21.45
N VAL A 187 16.27 8.04 21.54
CA VAL A 187 15.13 8.04 22.46
C VAL A 187 14.13 6.94 22.09
N ALA A 188 13.89 6.71 20.80
CA ALA A 188 13.03 5.62 20.34
C ALA A 188 13.61 4.24 20.74
N LEU A 189 14.92 4.01 20.56
CA LEU A 189 15.57 2.75 20.97
C LEU A 189 15.48 2.51 22.46
N ARG A 190 15.73 3.54 23.29
CA ARG A 190 15.63 3.42 24.75
C ARG A 190 14.21 3.06 25.19
N ALA A 191 13.20 3.61 24.53
CA ALA A 191 11.80 3.37 24.88
C ALA A 191 11.25 2.02 24.38
N LEU A 192 11.67 1.58 23.19
CA LEU A 192 11.04 0.44 22.48
C LEU A 192 11.89 -0.82 22.45
N SER A 193 13.10 -0.78 23.00
CA SER A 193 14.01 -1.92 23.08
C SER A 193 14.62 -2.03 24.48
N PRO A 194 15.12 -3.21 24.88
CA PRO A 194 15.78 -3.39 26.17
C PRO A 194 17.22 -2.85 26.15
N LEU A 195 17.45 -1.70 25.49
CA LEU A 195 18.77 -1.11 25.33
C LEU A 195 19.41 -0.79 26.68
N GLU A 196 18.64 -0.26 27.64
CA GLU A 196 19.15 0.05 28.99
C GLU A 196 19.61 -1.21 29.74
N ASP A 197 18.92 -2.33 29.55
CA ASP A 197 19.31 -3.62 30.14
C ASP A 197 20.61 -4.14 29.50
N TRP A 198 20.77 -3.97 28.19
CA TRP A 198 22.00 -4.35 27.48
C TRP A 198 23.18 -3.46 27.87
N GLU A 199 22.96 -2.15 28.00
CA GLU A 199 23.94 -1.18 28.49
C GLU A 199 24.42 -1.54 29.90
N SER A 200 23.49 -1.83 30.80
CA SER A 200 23.81 -2.24 32.18
C SER A 200 24.61 -3.55 32.21
N SER A 201 24.16 -4.55 31.44
CA SER A 201 24.84 -5.86 31.36
C SER A 201 26.25 -5.75 30.79
N LEU A 202 26.46 -4.87 29.80
CA LEU A 202 27.78 -4.63 29.21
C LEU A 202 28.70 -3.87 30.16
N ALA A 203 28.16 -2.91 30.91
CA ALA A 203 28.92 -2.17 31.92
C ALA A 203 29.44 -3.10 33.03
N ASP A 204 28.59 -4.01 33.53
CA ASP A 204 29.01 -5.03 34.51
C ASP A 204 30.14 -5.90 33.96
N TRP A 205 30.02 -6.35 32.71
CA TRP A 205 31.08 -7.12 32.04
C TRP A 205 32.38 -6.32 31.91
N CYS A 206 32.32 -5.03 31.57
CA CYS A 206 33.49 -4.16 31.50
C CYS A 206 34.21 -4.05 32.84
N ILE A 207 33.45 -3.83 33.92
CA ILE A 207 33.98 -3.75 35.29
C ILE A 207 34.69 -5.06 35.67
N ASP A 208 34.04 -6.20 35.42
CA ASP A 208 34.59 -7.53 35.74
C ASP A 208 35.89 -7.85 34.96
N ASN A 209 36.09 -7.21 33.80
CA ASN A 209 37.24 -7.45 32.92
C ASN A 209 38.26 -6.29 32.93
N GLY A 210 38.08 -5.28 33.78
CA GLY A 210 39.00 -4.14 33.89
C GLY A 210 39.03 -3.25 32.66
N VAL A 211 37.93 -3.18 31.91
CA VAL A 211 37.74 -2.28 30.77
C VAL A 211 36.95 -1.06 31.24
N GLU A 212 37.39 0.16 30.88
CA GLU A 212 36.62 1.38 31.15
C GLU A 212 35.36 1.39 30.27
N PRO A 213 34.13 1.46 30.84
CA PRO A 213 32.89 1.49 30.07
C PRO A 213 32.83 2.63 29.05
N GLU A 214 33.44 3.78 29.37
CA GLU A 214 33.48 4.96 28.50
C GLU A 214 34.37 4.77 27.26
N ALA A 215 35.20 3.72 27.22
CA ALA A 215 35.97 3.35 26.04
C ALA A 215 35.11 2.66 24.96
N LEU A 216 33.88 2.27 25.29
CA LEU A 216 32.95 1.65 24.36
C LEU A 216 32.00 2.69 23.75
N ALA A 217 31.70 2.52 22.45
CA ALA A 217 30.71 3.30 21.74
C ALA A 217 29.62 2.36 21.20
N TRP A 218 28.37 2.67 21.51
CA TRP A 218 27.23 1.97 20.95
C TRP A 218 27.06 2.30 19.48
N ASN A 219 26.95 1.25 18.65
CA ASN A 219 26.54 1.40 17.27
C ASN A 219 25.02 1.28 17.18
N TYR A 220 24.33 2.41 17.12
CA TYR A 220 22.86 2.46 17.10
C TYR A 220 22.25 2.08 15.74
N GLU A 221 22.99 2.21 14.64
CA GLU A 221 22.51 1.92 13.28
C GLU A 221 21.94 0.49 13.13
N PRO A 222 22.66 -0.60 13.47
CA PRO A 222 22.12 -1.96 13.37
C PRO A 222 20.99 -2.24 14.37
N LEU A 223 20.94 -1.50 15.49
CA LEU A 223 19.84 -1.61 16.45
C LEU A 223 18.56 -0.97 15.89
N MET A 224 18.69 0.17 15.23
CA MET A 224 17.59 0.82 14.51
C MET A 224 17.10 -0.02 13.34
N GLU A 225 17.98 -0.65 12.57
CA GLU A 225 17.56 -1.59 11.51
C GLU A 225 16.72 -2.74 12.07
N ARG A 226 17.14 -3.30 13.21
CA ARG A 226 16.36 -4.33 13.91
C ARG A 226 15.02 -3.79 14.40
N LEU A 227 14.99 -2.58 14.97
CA LEU A 227 13.76 -1.94 15.44
C LEU A 227 12.78 -1.72 14.27
N ARG A 228 13.25 -1.22 13.13
CA ARG A 228 12.49 -1.05 11.88
C ARG A 228 12.02 -2.37 11.27
N GLY A 229 12.60 -3.50 11.68
CA GLY A 229 12.10 -4.83 11.38
C GLY A 229 10.78 -5.13 12.10
N ILE A 230 10.63 -4.67 13.34
CA ILE A 230 9.51 -4.96 14.25
C ILE A 230 8.43 -3.87 14.18
N TYR A 231 8.84 -2.61 14.05
CA TYR A 231 7.97 -1.45 14.01
C TYR A 231 8.09 -0.73 12.67
N ASP A 232 7.03 -0.06 12.26
CA ASP A 232 7.10 0.96 11.22
C ASP A 232 7.50 2.29 11.87
N VAL A 233 8.61 2.88 11.41
CA VAL A 233 9.18 4.13 11.93
C VAL A 233 9.14 5.16 10.81
N VAL A 234 8.34 6.20 11.00
CA VAL A 234 8.14 7.28 10.02
C VAL A 234 8.74 8.57 10.55
N GLU A 235 9.59 9.22 9.73
CA GLU A 235 10.18 10.52 10.04
C GLU A 235 9.17 11.63 9.74
N GLY A 236 8.76 12.35 10.79
CA GLY A 236 8.05 13.62 10.72
C GLY A 236 9.01 14.81 10.61
N LYS A 237 8.51 16.04 10.82
CA LYS A 237 9.35 17.25 10.71
C LYS A 237 10.40 17.33 11.81
N ASP A 238 9.99 17.08 13.04
CA ASP A 238 10.80 17.25 14.25
C ASP A 238 10.81 16.00 15.14
N ALA A 239 10.21 14.89 14.70
CA ALA A 239 10.07 13.67 15.49
C ALA A 239 9.90 12.42 14.61
N LEU A 240 10.10 11.25 15.23
CA LEU A 240 9.80 9.92 14.72
C LEU A 240 8.45 9.47 15.26
N HIS A 241 7.55 9.04 14.38
CA HIS A 241 6.29 8.41 14.74
C HIS A 241 6.43 6.90 14.53
N VAL A 242 6.11 6.12 15.57
CA VAL A 242 6.36 4.68 15.57
C VAL A 242 5.05 3.91 15.71
N PHE A 243 4.91 2.89 14.87
CA PHE A 243 3.72 2.04 14.78
C PHE A 243 4.11 0.56 14.88
N ILE A 244 3.28 -0.23 15.55
CA ILE A 244 3.35 -1.68 15.59
C ILE A 244 2.88 -2.21 14.23
N LYS A 245 3.60 -3.21 13.70
CA LYS A 245 3.27 -3.91 12.45
C LYS A 245 2.24 -5.02 12.64
#